data_AF-A0A0D2K0P8-F1
#
_entry.id   AF-A0A0D2K0P8-F1
#
_cell.length_a   1.000
_cell.length_b   1.000
_cell.length_c   1.000
_cell.angle_alpha   90.00
_cell.angle_beta   90.00
_cell.angle_gamma   90.00
#
_symmetry.space_group_name_H-M   'P 1'
#
loop_
_entity.id
_entity.type
_entity.pdbx_description
1 polymer ?
#
loop_
_entity_poly.entity_id
_entity_poly.type
_entity_poly.pdbx_seq_one_letter_code
_entity_poly.pdbx_strand_id
1 'polypeptide(L)'
;MDQLAPELVDHLCLFLDIPSLCSFRLTCRAFAVIAEEHLFRDFEFRLYPNHHRLYQLEQLAARPSIASRLRCVSLESGIQLEYADYRYWQTGVYHDKKNAWERSLVGATRDEYTQFHERLQARFTTDLARRYDLYRWHLDQQAASMAESRVRNVLMRIMGTLKQSSPSLRLQLIMAEPQILLEELEAFDPEKYANDKPYDPDPRRRVANRRQHCLDHFINFLQAAKLSGCEVADLTAIDIPQQLLTVDTIHGSQVLEETFQGLKRLCMKISSFPHSDWLSRSGTGEIYFGGRNLAARRLRMLLNHPSELEHLDLEFPPGLEAEYSFDLFDRTNIDRFPRLWLPHLKSLTLSLFRCTWADLAALLDEGKNLKSLAMKDCRLETGSLIDLLEHLRRRRLPRVQLLGTWYVDEDCGEWHSHSEEDFTSCFAANSYEGPYARAGVTQPYAGKSCCVSNSTVDTNHAVPSTYTCAAEELVENETLNRPTHALIGQSLSGEESGNIYRPEQLRYPIFEVKLGTYRINYLSKPMGQEEMRRTMTLLKFCVFLYYLGLAGLVVYLSLLLQSLL
;
A
#
# COMPACT_ATOMS: atom_id res chain seq x y z
N MET A 1 -34.22 20.30 22.51
CA MET A 1 -32.94 20.56 21.84
C MET A 1 -32.87 21.99 21.32
N ASP A 2 -33.92 22.50 20.69
CA ASP A 2 -34.03 23.82 20.03
C ASP A 2 -33.98 25.05 20.98
N GLN A 3 -33.55 24.85 22.22
CA GLN A 3 -33.25 25.87 23.23
C GLN A 3 -31.74 25.97 23.54
N LEU A 4 -30.93 25.07 22.98
CA LEU A 4 -29.47 25.10 23.11
C LEU A 4 -28.90 26.16 22.16
N ALA A 5 -27.89 26.90 22.64
CA ALA A 5 -27.19 27.89 21.84
C ALA A 5 -26.50 27.22 20.62
N PRO A 6 -26.55 27.81 19.41
CA PRO A 6 -25.95 27.22 18.21
C PRO A 6 -24.47 26.85 18.39
N GLU A 7 -23.73 27.66 19.14
CA GLU A 7 -22.29 27.51 19.42
C GLU A 7 -22.01 26.29 20.31
N LEU A 8 -22.89 26.00 21.27
CA LEU A 8 -22.79 24.79 22.10
C LEU A 8 -23.07 23.55 21.25
N VAL A 9 -24.03 23.63 20.33
CA VAL A 9 -24.40 22.53 19.44
C VAL A 9 -23.31 22.25 18.41
N ASP A 10 -22.72 23.30 17.84
CA ASP A 10 -21.56 23.20 16.96
C ASP A 10 -20.37 22.54 17.67
N HIS A 11 -20.11 22.93 18.92
CA HIS A 11 -19.07 22.32 19.73
C HIS A 11 -19.35 20.85 20.07
N LEU A 12 -20.63 20.47 20.30
CA LEU A 12 -21.01 19.06 20.48
C LEU A 12 -20.79 18.22 19.22
N CYS A 13 -21.08 18.76 18.03
CA CYS A 13 -20.89 18.05 16.75
C CYS A 13 -19.43 17.65 16.50
N LEU A 14 -18.44 18.38 17.03
CA LEU A 14 -17.02 18.02 16.95
C LEU A 14 -16.67 16.69 17.66
N PHE A 15 -17.52 16.21 18.56
CA PHE A 15 -17.33 14.97 19.33
C PHE A 15 -18.27 13.83 18.91
N LEU A 16 -19.12 14.04 17.91
CA LEU A 16 -20.04 13.01 17.39
C LEU A 16 -19.39 12.24 16.24
N ASP A 17 -19.61 10.91 16.21
CA ASP A 17 -19.21 10.09 15.08
C ASP A 17 -20.13 10.29 13.86
N ILE A 18 -19.71 9.83 12.67
CA ILE A 18 -20.46 10.01 11.43
C ILE A 18 -21.90 9.43 11.52
N PRO A 19 -22.13 8.23 12.10
CA PRO A 19 -23.48 7.73 12.41
C PRO A 19 -24.32 8.68 13.29
N SER A 20 -23.75 9.20 14.38
CA SER A 20 -24.46 10.13 15.28
C SER A 20 -24.71 11.48 14.60
N LEU A 21 -23.77 12.02 13.84
CA LEU A 21 -23.97 13.24 13.04
C LEU A 21 -25.06 13.07 11.97
N CYS A 22 -25.07 11.94 11.25
CA CYS A 22 -26.13 11.61 10.29
C CYS A 22 -27.50 11.52 10.97
N SER A 23 -27.57 10.92 12.16
CA SER A 23 -28.80 10.83 12.96
C SER A 23 -29.23 12.20 13.48
N PHE A 24 -28.29 12.99 13.97
CA PHE A 24 -28.49 14.35 14.48
C PHE A 24 -29.02 15.29 13.39
N ARG A 25 -28.50 15.19 12.16
CA ARG A 25 -28.96 15.94 10.98
C ARG A 25 -30.45 15.75 10.68
N LEU A 26 -31.06 14.62 11.10
CA LEU A 26 -32.47 14.32 10.89
C LEU A 26 -33.40 14.92 11.96
N THR A 27 -32.86 15.48 13.06
CA THR A 27 -33.67 15.89 14.22
C THR A 27 -34.38 17.24 14.05
N CYS A 28 -33.70 18.27 13.54
CA CYS A 28 -34.33 19.56 13.21
C CYS A 28 -33.53 20.33 12.13
N ARG A 29 -34.14 21.35 11.52
CA ARG A 29 -33.54 22.12 10.41
C ARG A 29 -32.27 22.90 10.79
N ALA A 30 -32.16 23.40 12.03
CA ALA A 30 -30.94 24.09 12.48
C ALA A 30 -29.78 23.08 12.62
N PHE A 31 -30.05 21.95 13.28
CA PHE A 31 -29.10 20.86 13.46
C PHE A 31 -28.73 20.19 12.12
N ALA A 32 -29.61 20.22 11.13
CA ALA A 32 -29.30 19.77 9.78
C ALA A 32 -28.17 20.59 9.14
N VAL A 33 -28.16 21.92 9.32
CA VAL A 33 -27.12 22.82 8.77
C VAL A 33 -25.80 22.63 9.52
N ILE A 34 -25.83 22.57 10.86
CA ILE A 34 -24.63 22.35 11.67
C ILE A 34 -24.02 20.97 11.38
N ALA A 35 -24.83 19.91 11.31
CA ALA A 35 -24.32 18.58 10.95
C ALA A 35 -23.78 18.50 9.51
N GLU A 36 -24.32 19.27 8.56
CA GLU A 36 -23.78 19.36 7.18
C GLU A 36 -22.38 20.02 7.15
N GLU A 37 -22.03 20.87 8.12
CA GLU A 37 -20.67 21.41 8.30
C GLU A 37 -19.67 20.30 8.63
N HIS A 38 -19.95 19.52 9.69
CA HIS A 38 -19.01 18.52 10.21
C HIS A 38 -18.97 17.24 9.37
N LEU A 39 -20.10 16.82 8.78
CA LEU A 39 -20.18 15.64 7.91
C LEU A 39 -19.42 15.78 6.59
N PHE A 40 -19.30 16.99 6.05
CA PHE A 40 -18.68 17.25 4.75
C PHE A 40 -17.40 18.08 4.86
N ARG A 41 -16.75 18.13 6.03
CA ARG A 41 -15.48 18.85 6.18
C ARG A 41 -14.33 18.09 5.53
N ASP A 42 -13.62 18.74 4.60
CA ASP A 42 -12.37 18.26 3.98
C ASP A 42 -12.46 16.88 3.30
N PHE A 43 -13.66 16.48 2.86
CA PHE A 43 -13.95 15.11 2.42
C PHE A 43 -13.51 14.79 0.98
N GLU A 44 -13.43 13.48 0.72
CA GLU A 44 -13.07 12.87 -0.57
C GLU A 44 -14.32 12.25 -1.21
N PHE A 45 -14.60 12.56 -2.49
CA PHE A 45 -15.60 11.84 -3.27
C PHE A 45 -14.94 10.82 -4.20
N ARG A 46 -15.17 9.53 -3.94
CA ARG A 46 -14.77 8.42 -4.80
C ARG A 46 -15.80 8.16 -5.90
N LEU A 47 -15.40 8.32 -7.15
CA LEU A 47 -16.17 7.98 -8.34
C LEU A 47 -15.61 6.68 -8.94
N TYR A 48 -16.41 5.63 -8.96
CA TYR A 48 -16.16 4.39 -9.70
C TYR A 48 -17.14 4.27 -10.89
N PRO A 49 -16.96 3.33 -11.84
CA PRO A 49 -17.76 3.27 -13.07
C PRO A 49 -19.20 2.82 -12.82
N ASN A 50 -20.05 3.76 -12.45
CA ASN A 50 -21.45 3.52 -12.14
C ASN A 50 -22.26 4.80 -12.40
N HIS A 51 -23.30 4.72 -13.23
CA HIS A 51 -24.10 5.90 -13.59
C HIS A 51 -24.85 6.52 -12.41
N HIS A 52 -25.23 5.75 -11.39
CA HIS A 52 -25.81 6.29 -10.17
C HIS A 52 -24.75 7.04 -9.33
N ARG A 53 -23.50 6.57 -9.32
CA ARG A 53 -22.39 7.27 -8.63
C ARG A 53 -22.00 8.58 -9.33
N LEU A 54 -22.03 8.59 -10.66
CA LEU A 54 -21.88 9.82 -11.46
C LEU A 54 -23.02 10.82 -11.16
N TYR A 55 -24.27 10.36 -11.08
CA TYR A 55 -25.41 11.19 -10.69
C TYR A 55 -25.29 11.73 -9.26
N GLN A 56 -24.79 10.94 -8.30
CA GLN A 56 -24.49 11.43 -6.95
C GLN A 56 -23.47 12.58 -6.97
N LEU A 57 -22.44 12.51 -7.82
CA LEU A 57 -21.48 13.60 -8.00
C LEU A 57 -22.10 14.84 -8.66
N GLU A 58 -23.02 14.66 -9.62
CA GLU A 58 -23.79 15.78 -10.21
C GLU A 58 -24.69 16.47 -9.17
N GLN A 59 -25.37 15.71 -8.31
CA GLN A 59 -26.19 16.25 -7.21
C GLN A 59 -25.36 16.92 -6.11
N LEU A 60 -24.13 16.46 -5.88
CA LEU A 60 -23.16 17.09 -4.97
C LEU A 60 -22.69 18.43 -5.55
N ALA A 61 -22.27 18.45 -6.82
CA ALA A 61 -21.83 19.66 -7.51
C ALA A 61 -22.94 20.73 -7.61
N ALA A 62 -24.20 20.31 -7.71
CA ALA A 62 -25.36 21.19 -7.67
C ALA A 62 -25.67 21.83 -6.29
N ARG A 63 -24.90 21.50 -5.23
CA ARG A 63 -25.09 22.01 -3.86
C ARG A 63 -23.84 22.74 -3.35
N PRO A 64 -23.75 24.08 -3.51
CA PRO A 64 -22.59 24.86 -3.10
C PRO A 64 -22.17 24.68 -1.63
N SER A 65 -23.11 24.45 -0.69
CA SER A 65 -22.81 24.22 0.74
C SER A 65 -22.01 22.95 1.02
N ILE A 66 -22.08 21.97 0.11
CA ILE A 66 -21.34 20.70 0.17
C ILE A 66 -20.14 20.75 -0.77
N ALA A 67 -20.34 21.23 -2.01
CA ALA A 67 -19.31 21.31 -3.04
C ALA A 67 -18.13 22.22 -2.65
N SER A 68 -18.34 23.28 -1.86
CA SER A 68 -17.27 24.15 -1.35
C SER A 68 -16.41 23.52 -0.26
N ARG A 69 -16.89 22.45 0.39
CA ARG A 69 -16.16 21.69 1.41
C ARG A 69 -15.51 20.40 0.87
N LEU A 70 -15.75 20.09 -0.41
CA LEU A 70 -15.13 18.97 -1.12
C LEU A 70 -13.64 19.28 -1.36
N ARG A 71 -12.77 18.45 -0.76
CA ARG A 71 -11.31 18.57 -0.87
C ARG A 71 -10.74 17.81 -2.06
N CYS A 72 -11.34 16.68 -2.42
CA CYS A 72 -10.81 15.77 -3.45
C CYS A 72 -11.90 15.03 -4.23
N VAL A 73 -11.71 14.86 -5.54
CA VAL A 73 -12.39 13.83 -6.34
C VAL A 73 -11.37 12.76 -6.73
N SER A 74 -11.63 11.53 -6.31
CA SER A 74 -10.85 10.35 -6.66
C SER A 74 -11.60 9.55 -7.72
N LEU A 75 -11.02 9.39 -8.92
CA LEU A 75 -11.49 8.41 -9.90
C LEU A 75 -10.88 7.06 -9.54
N GLU A 76 -11.70 6.17 -9.01
CA GLU A 76 -11.39 4.75 -8.84
C GLU A 76 -11.75 4.03 -10.14
N SER A 77 -10.81 3.24 -10.67
CA SER A 77 -11.02 2.50 -11.93
C SER A 77 -12.18 1.52 -11.86
N GLY A 78 -12.42 0.88 -10.71
CA GLY A 78 -13.60 0.04 -10.44
C GLY A 78 -13.88 -1.05 -11.47
N ILE A 79 -12.85 -1.61 -12.11
CA ILE A 79 -12.96 -2.69 -13.11
C ILE A 79 -12.06 -3.86 -12.69
N GLN A 80 -12.56 -5.09 -12.86
CA GLN A 80 -11.81 -6.32 -12.62
C GLN A 80 -11.03 -6.72 -13.89
N LEU A 81 -9.72 -6.46 -13.97
CA LEU A 81 -8.88 -6.69 -15.16
C LEU A 81 -8.31 -8.12 -15.24
N GLU A 82 -8.60 -8.95 -14.23
CA GLU A 82 -8.27 -10.37 -14.12
C GLU A 82 -9.44 -11.29 -14.49
N TYR A 83 -9.14 -12.53 -14.88
CA TYR A 83 -10.13 -13.62 -14.96
C TYR A 83 -10.26 -14.31 -13.58
N ALA A 84 -11.26 -13.92 -12.80
CA ALA A 84 -11.58 -14.54 -11.52
C ALA A 84 -12.72 -15.57 -11.69
N ASP A 85 -12.38 -16.85 -11.56
CA ASP A 85 -13.35 -17.95 -11.48
C ASP A 85 -14.19 -17.83 -10.20
N TYR A 86 -15.48 -18.17 -10.29
CA TYR A 86 -16.40 -18.23 -9.13
C TYR A 86 -15.82 -19.05 -7.98
N ARG A 87 -15.08 -20.15 -8.25
CA ARG A 87 -14.44 -20.98 -7.22
C ARG A 87 -13.35 -20.24 -6.47
N TYR A 88 -12.52 -19.44 -7.16
CA TYR A 88 -11.48 -18.64 -6.51
C TYR A 88 -12.10 -17.49 -5.71
N TRP A 89 -13.14 -16.83 -6.24
CA TRP A 89 -13.91 -15.83 -5.51
C TRP A 89 -14.57 -16.41 -4.25
N GLN A 90 -15.27 -17.54 -4.37
CA GLN A 90 -15.88 -18.25 -3.24
C GLN A 90 -14.85 -18.62 -2.17
N THR A 91 -13.68 -19.11 -2.59
CA THR A 91 -12.56 -19.46 -1.71
C THR A 91 -12.02 -18.22 -0.99
N GLY A 92 -11.82 -17.10 -1.70
CA GLY A 92 -11.41 -15.82 -1.12
C GLY A 92 -12.41 -15.30 -0.08
N VAL A 93 -13.69 -15.17 -0.45
CA VAL A 93 -14.77 -14.75 0.47
C VAL A 93 -14.84 -15.66 1.70
N TYR A 94 -14.70 -16.97 1.52
CA TYR A 94 -14.69 -17.92 2.65
C TYR A 94 -13.50 -17.69 3.57
N HIS A 95 -12.30 -17.49 3.03
CA HIS A 95 -11.11 -17.14 3.81
C HIS A 95 -11.25 -15.79 4.51
N ASP A 96 -11.76 -14.74 3.85
CA ASP A 96 -11.89 -13.41 4.45
C ASP A 96 -12.92 -13.38 5.58
N LYS A 97 -14.09 -14.01 5.38
CA LYS A 97 -15.11 -14.13 6.43
C LYS A 97 -14.60 -15.01 7.58
N LYS A 98 -13.82 -16.08 7.28
CA LYS A 98 -13.17 -16.92 8.31
C LYS A 98 -12.11 -16.13 9.09
N ASN A 99 -11.22 -15.41 8.42
CA ASN A 99 -10.17 -14.59 9.04
C ASN A 99 -10.77 -13.48 9.92
N ALA A 100 -11.86 -12.86 9.46
CA ALA A 100 -12.60 -11.86 10.26
C ALA A 100 -13.27 -12.50 11.49
N TRP A 101 -13.85 -13.70 11.33
CA TRP A 101 -14.41 -14.47 12.44
C TRP A 101 -13.32 -14.84 13.46
N GLU A 102 -12.19 -15.44 13.04
CA GLU A 102 -11.06 -15.83 13.89
C GLU A 102 -10.50 -14.66 14.72
N ARG A 103 -10.37 -13.47 14.13
CA ARG A 103 -9.94 -12.24 14.84
C ARG A 103 -10.90 -11.77 15.93
N SER A 104 -12.18 -12.16 15.87
CA SER A 104 -13.21 -11.74 16.84
C SER A 104 -13.38 -12.69 18.04
N LEU A 105 -12.65 -13.81 18.09
CA LEU A 105 -12.90 -14.86 19.09
C LEU A 105 -12.09 -14.67 20.37
N VAL A 106 -12.81 -14.49 21.48
CA VAL A 106 -12.25 -14.68 22.82
C VAL A 106 -13.08 -15.75 23.52
N GLY A 107 -12.61 -17.01 23.47
CA GLY A 107 -13.23 -18.15 24.16
C GLY A 107 -14.32 -18.90 23.40
N ALA A 108 -14.40 -18.76 22.07
CA ALA A 108 -15.38 -19.48 21.24
C ALA A 108 -15.17 -21.01 21.23
N THR A 109 -16.28 -21.73 21.03
CA THR A 109 -16.36 -23.20 21.08
C THR A 109 -16.26 -23.86 19.69
N ARG A 110 -16.00 -25.17 19.67
CA ARG A 110 -16.02 -26.00 18.46
C ARG A 110 -17.38 -26.03 17.76
N ASP A 111 -18.46 -25.90 18.53
CA ASP A 111 -19.82 -25.93 18.00
C ASP A 111 -20.17 -24.60 17.33
N GLU A 112 -19.67 -23.48 17.86
CA GLU A 112 -19.78 -22.16 17.22
C GLU A 112 -18.94 -22.07 15.92
N TYR A 113 -17.77 -22.71 15.87
CA TYR A 113 -16.99 -22.87 14.63
C TYR A 113 -17.76 -23.64 13.54
N THR A 114 -18.33 -24.79 13.92
CA THR A 114 -19.13 -25.63 13.02
C THR A 114 -20.35 -24.85 12.51
N GLN A 115 -21.12 -24.23 13.41
CA GLN A 115 -22.28 -23.42 13.04
C GLN A 115 -21.94 -22.19 12.19
N PHE A 116 -20.80 -21.53 12.44
CA PHE A 116 -20.33 -20.44 11.57
C PHE A 116 -20.08 -20.96 10.15
N HIS A 117 -19.38 -22.08 10.00
CA HIS A 117 -19.08 -22.65 8.69
C HIS A 117 -20.31 -23.20 7.97
N GLU A 118 -21.23 -23.87 8.67
CA GLU A 118 -22.51 -24.32 8.10
C GLU A 118 -23.34 -23.15 7.58
N ARG A 119 -23.48 -22.07 8.38
CA ARG A 119 -24.21 -20.86 7.97
C ARG A 119 -23.55 -20.14 6.80
N LEU A 120 -22.21 -20.06 6.78
CA LEU A 120 -21.47 -19.46 5.67
C LEU A 120 -21.62 -20.30 4.40
N GLN A 121 -21.51 -21.63 4.49
CA GLN A 121 -21.65 -22.52 3.34
C GLN A 121 -23.08 -22.53 2.78
N ALA A 122 -24.10 -22.39 3.65
CA ALA A 122 -25.50 -22.29 3.24
C ALA A 122 -25.84 -21.03 2.40
N ARG A 123 -25.03 -19.96 2.48
CA ARG A 123 -25.17 -18.76 1.61
C ARG A 123 -24.76 -19.05 0.16
N PHE A 124 -23.84 -20.00 -0.07
CA PHE A 124 -23.38 -20.40 -1.40
C PHE A 124 -24.37 -21.34 -2.10
N THR A 125 -25.56 -20.80 -2.41
CA THR A 125 -26.65 -21.52 -3.10
C THR A 125 -26.29 -21.89 -4.55
N THR A 126 -27.04 -22.82 -5.15
CA THR A 126 -26.78 -23.35 -6.50
C THR A 126 -26.96 -22.33 -7.63
N ASP A 127 -27.78 -21.29 -7.45
CA ASP A 127 -27.94 -20.18 -8.42
C ASP A 127 -26.81 -19.12 -8.28
N LEU A 128 -26.06 -19.11 -7.18
CA LEU A 128 -25.10 -18.04 -6.87
C LEU A 128 -23.96 -17.93 -7.90
N ALA A 129 -23.52 -19.04 -8.49
CA ALA A 129 -22.54 -19.03 -9.58
C ALA A 129 -23.08 -18.31 -10.84
N ARG A 130 -24.34 -18.54 -11.20
CA ARG A 130 -25.02 -17.84 -12.31
C ARG A 130 -25.20 -16.36 -12.00
N ARG A 131 -25.54 -16.01 -10.75
CA ARG A 131 -25.61 -14.61 -10.32
C ARG A 131 -24.25 -13.92 -10.37
N TYR A 132 -23.16 -14.61 -10.03
CA TYR A 132 -21.81 -14.06 -10.10
C TYR A 132 -21.43 -13.70 -11.53
N ASP A 133 -21.67 -14.61 -12.48
CA ASP A 133 -21.43 -14.34 -13.90
C ASP A 133 -22.27 -13.16 -14.43
N LEU A 134 -23.55 -13.08 -14.05
CA LEU A 134 -24.45 -11.98 -14.44
C LEU A 134 -24.08 -10.64 -13.79
N TYR A 135 -23.71 -10.60 -12.52
CA TYR A 135 -23.30 -9.38 -11.82
C TYR A 135 -21.96 -8.88 -12.36
N ARG A 136 -20.99 -9.78 -12.56
CA ARG A 136 -19.69 -9.48 -13.18
C ARG A 136 -19.84 -8.98 -14.62
N TRP A 137 -20.86 -9.43 -15.36
CA TRP A 137 -21.22 -8.88 -16.67
C TRP A 137 -21.93 -7.51 -16.58
N HIS A 138 -22.80 -7.29 -15.60
CA HIS A 138 -23.40 -5.98 -15.34
C HIS A 138 -22.33 -4.91 -15.06
N LEU A 139 -21.29 -5.25 -14.29
CA LEU A 139 -20.14 -4.37 -14.06
C LEU A 139 -19.38 -4.06 -15.37
N ASP A 140 -19.18 -5.04 -16.26
CA ASP A 140 -18.58 -4.81 -17.58
C ASP A 140 -19.39 -3.82 -18.43
N GLN A 141 -20.72 -3.92 -18.41
CA GLN A 141 -21.63 -3.00 -19.10
C GLN A 141 -21.58 -1.59 -18.52
N GLN A 142 -21.58 -1.44 -17.19
CA GLN A 142 -21.44 -0.13 -16.53
C GLN A 142 -20.09 0.52 -16.89
N ALA A 143 -19.00 -0.25 -16.84
CA ALA A 143 -17.67 0.22 -17.23
C ALA A 143 -17.61 0.66 -18.69
N ALA A 144 -18.12 -0.16 -19.62
CA ALA A 144 -18.20 0.20 -21.05
C ALA A 144 -18.97 1.50 -21.27
N SER A 145 -20.13 1.66 -20.62
CA SER A 145 -20.96 2.85 -20.80
C SER A 145 -20.37 4.11 -20.13
N MET A 146 -19.60 3.93 -19.06
CA MET A 146 -18.85 5.02 -18.41
C MET A 146 -17.62 5.48 -19.23
N ALA A 147 -17.13 4.68 -20.18
CA ALA A 147 -16.05 5.05 -21.10
C ALA A 147 -16.52 5.89 -22.31
N GLU A 148 -17.83 5.99 -22.54
CA GLU A 148 -18.37 6.74 -23.67
C GLU A 148 -18.07 8.24 -23.58
N SER A 149 -17.75 8.87 -24.71
CA SER A 149 -17.43 10.31 -24.81
C SER A 149 -18.55 11.25 -24.33
N ARG A 150 -19.79 10.78 -24.22
CA ARG A 150 -20.89 11.50 -23.55
C ARG A 150 -20.63 11.70 -22.05
N VAL A 151 -20.02 10.73 -21.37
CA VAL A 151 -19.73 10.79 -19.93
C VAL A 151 -18.64 11.80 -19.62
N ARG A 152 -17.61 11.94 -20.46
CA ARG A 152 -16.67 13.07 -20.41
C ARG A 152 -17.38 14.42 -20.44
N ASN A 153 -18.37 14.59 -21.32
CA ASN A 153 -19.13 15.84 -21.43
C ASN A 153 -20.04 16.08 -20.20
N VAL A 154 -20.41 15.04 -19.45
CA VAL A 154 -21.06 15.16 -18.14
C VAL A 154 -20.03 15.59 -17.08
N LEU A 155 -18.90 14.87 -16.98
CA LEU A 155 -17.79 15.18 -16.06
C LEU A 155 -17.28 16.62 -16.21
N MET A 156 -17.09 17.10 -17.44
CA MET A 156 -16.64 18.47 -17.72
C MET A 156 -17.60 19.53 -17.16
N ARG A 157 -18.92 19.30 -17.23
CA ARG A 157 -19.92 20.22 -16.65
C ARG A 157 -19.89 20.17 -15.13
N ILE A 158 -19.81 18.96 -14.56
CA ILE A 158 -19.70 18.73 -13.11
C ILE A 158 -18.46 19.42 -12.54
N MET A 159 -17.28 19.15 -13.13
CA MET A 159 -16.00 19.72 -12.73
C MET A 159 -15.97 21.25 -12.86
N GLY A 160 -16.62 21.81 -13.90
CA GLY A 160 -16.79 23.25 -14.04
C GLY A 160 -17.57 23.90 -12.88
N THR A 161 -18.65 23.25 -12.42
CA THR A 161 -19.42 23.69 -11.24
C THR A 161 -18.66 23.47 -9.94
N LEU A 162 -17.94 22.34 -9.80
CA LEU A 162 -17.10 22.07 -8.64
C LEU A 162 -15.98 23.10 -8.50
N LYS A 163 -15.29 23.47 -9.59
CA LYS A 163 -14.25 24.52 -9.59
C LYS A 163 -14.75 25.87 -9.07
N GLN A 164 -16.00 26.24 -9.41
CA GLN A 164 -16.61 27.48 -8.92
C GLN A 164 -16.91 27.44 -7.42
N SER A 165 -17.08 26.25 -6.83
CA SER A 165 -17.38 26.06 -5.41
C SER A 165 -16.12 25.81 -4.56
N SER A 166 -15.19 25.01 -5.08
CA SER A 166 -13.91 24.61 -4.46
C SER A 166 -12.78 24.81 -5.48
N PRO A 167 -12.14 25.99 -5.53
CA PRO A 167 -11.07 26.27 -6.49
C PRO A 167 -9.76 25.52 -6.15
N SER A 168 -9.64 24.99 -4.94
CA SER A 168 -8.50 24.20 -4.45
C SER A 168 -8.74 22.68 -4.50
N LEU A 169 -9.72 22.24 -5.30
CA LEU A 169 -10.09 20.83 -5.46
C LEU A 169 -8.91 20.00 -5.98
N ARG A 170 -8.58 18.92 -5.29
CA ARG A 170 -7.57 17.94 -5.73
C ARG A 170 -8.19 16.83 -6.56
N LEU A 171 -7.39 16.24 -7.43
CA LEU A 171 -7.78 15.13 -8.30
C LEU A 171 -6.86 13.94 -8.05
N GLN A 172 -7.45 12.76 -7.90
CA GLN A 172 -6.71 11.51 -7.77
C GLN A 172 -7.19 10.50 -8.79
N LEU A 173 -6.26 9.75 -9.36
CA LEU A 173 -6.51 8.54 -10.14
C LEU A 173 -6.08 7.36 -9.28
N ILE A 174 -6.95 6.36 -9.14
CA ILE A 174 -6.71 5.19 -8.31
C ILE A 174 -7.08 3.96 -9.14
N MET A 175 -6.16 3.01 -9.33
CA MET A 175 -6.61 1.66 -9.63
C MET A 175 -7.12 1.01 -8.35
N ALA A 176 -8.37 0.56 -8.38
CA ALA A 176 -8.87 -0.43 -7.44
C ALA A 176 -9.65 -1.47 -8.24
N GLU A 177 -9.22 -2.74 -8.19
CA GLU A 177 -10.07 -3.85 -8.62
C GLU A 177 -11.23 -3.97 -7.61
N PRO A 178 -12.50 -3.90 -8.02
CA PRO A 178 -13.62 -3.95 -7.10
C PRO A 178 -13.78 -5.37 -6.57
N GLN A 179 -13.74 -5.52 -5.24
CA GLN A 179 -14.08 -6.77 -4.58
C GLN A 179 -15.61 -6.96 -4.63
N ILE A 180 -16.08 -7.90 -5.45
CA ILE A 180 -17.49 -8.32 -5.43
C ILE A 180 -17.79 -8.91 -4.06
N LEU A 181 -18.70 -8.30 -3.30
CA LEU A 181 -19.09 -8.79 -1.98
C LEU A 181 -20.20 -9.85 -2.10
N LEU A 182 -20.21 -10.84 -1.21
CA LEU A 182 -21.28 -11.83 -1.14
C LEU A 182 -22.65 -11.17 -0.88
N GLU A 183 -22.65 -10.12 -0.04
CA GLU A 183 -23.83 -9.32 0.28
C GLU A 183 -24.41 -8.56 -0.94
N GLU A 184 -23.57 -8.07 -1.86
CA GLU A 184 -24.03 -7.47 -3.13
C GLU A 184 -24.67 -8.52 -4.05
N LEU A 185 -24.11 -9.72 -4.04
CA LEU A 185 -24.47 -10.83 -4.93
C LEU A 185 -25.77 -11.52 -4.51
N GLU A 186 -26.04 -11.55 -3.21
CA GLU A 186 -27.35 -11.94 -2.65
C GLU A 186 -28.44 -10.91 -2.97
N ALA A 187 -28.10 -9.61 -2.92
CA ALA A 187 -29.00 -8.51 -3.27
C ALA A 187 -29.20 -8.33 -4.79
N PHE A 188 -28.31 -8.89 -5.62
CA PHE A 188 -28.41 -8.83 -7.08
C PHE A 188 -29.59 -9.67 -7.60
N ASP A 189 -30.42 -9.03 -8.43
CA ASP A 189 -31.57 -9.64 -9.09
C ASP A 189 -31.18 -10.14 -10.49
N PRO A 190 -31.02 -11.47 -10.70
CA PRO A 190 -30.61 -12.01 -11.98
C PRO A 190 -31.70 -11.96 -13.04
N GLU A 191 -32.99 -11.82 -12.70
CA GLU A 191 -34.08 -11.87 -13.67
C GLU A 191 -34.10 -10.62 -14.55
N LYS A 192 -33.77 -9.46 -13.96
CA LYS A 192 -33.65 -8.17 -14.67
C LYS A 192 -32.57 -8.18 -15.77
N TYR A 193 -31.53 -9.02 -15.63
CA TYR A 193 -30.36 -9.05 -16.52
C TYR A 193 -30.20 -10.39 -17.27
N ALA A 194 -31.12 -11.36 -17.10
CA ALA A 194 -31.01 -12.70 -17.66
C ALA A 194 -30.97 -12.77 -19.21
N ASN A 195 -31.47 -11.71 -19.87
CA ASN A 195 -31.48 -11.58 -21.33
C ASN A 195 -30.22 -10.91 -21.90
N ASP A 196 -29.46 -10.20 -21.07
CA ASP A 196 -28.23 -9.49 -21.46
C ASP A 196 -27.06 -10.48 -21.56
N LYS A 197 -27.14 -11.41 -22.51
CA LYS A 197 -26.01 -12.31 -22.82
C LYS A 197 -24.85 -11.54 -23.45
N PRO A 198 -23.60 -11.97 -23.23
CA PRO A 198 -22.43 -11.16 -23.58
C PRO A 198 -22.30 -10.89 -25.08
N TYR A 199 -22.03 -9.63 -25.41
CA TYR A 199 -21.78 -9.15 -26.78
C TYR A 199 -20.55 -9.81 -27.42
N ASP A 200 -19.54 -10.19 -26.62
CA ASP A 200 -18.41 -10.99 -27.06
C ASP A 200 -18.26 -12.24 -26.16
N PRO A 201 -18.35 -13.47 -26.72
CA PRO A 201 -18.18 -14.70 -25.96
C PRO A 201 -16.71 -14.99 -25.59
N ASP A 202 -15.71 -14.38 -26.26
CA ASP A 202 -14.29 -14.63 -25.98
C ASP A 202 -13.87 -13.97 -24.65
N PRO A 203 -13.45 -14.75 -23.63
CA PRO A 203 -12.96 -14.19 -22.37
C PRO A 203 -11.75 -13.26 -22.54
N ARG A 204 -10.89 -13.50 -23.55
CA ARG A 204 -9.68 -12.68 -23.79
C ARG A 204 -10.06 -11.29 -24.25
N ARG A 205 -11.00 -11.20 -25.21
CA ARG A 205 -11.52 -9.92 -25.70
C ARG A 205 -12.27 -9.16 -24.62
N ARG A 206 -13.05 -9.84 -23.78
CA ARG A 206 -13.67 -9.20 -22.60
C ARG A 206 -12.62 -8.58 -21.68
N VAL A 207 -11.52 -9.27 -21.37
CA VAL A 207 -10.42 -8.70 -20.57
C VAL A 207 -9.69 -7.54 -21.28
N ALA A 208 -9.45 -7.65 -22.59
CA ALA A 208 -8.86 -6.55 -23.37
C ALA A 208 -9.77 -5.30 -23.37
N ASN A 209 -11.08 -5.46 -23.61
CA ASN A 209 -12.07 -4.39 -23.58
C ASN A 209 -12.15 -3.73 -22.19
N ARG A 210 -12.14 -4.52 -21.10
CA ARG A 210 -12.08 -4.00 -19.73
C ARG A 210 -10.86 -3.11 -19.49
N ARG A 211 -9.68 -3.53 -19.98
CA ARG A 211 -8.45 -2.72 -19.90
C ARG A 211 -8.57 -1.44 -20.72
N GLN A 212 -9.12 -1.52 -21.94
CA GLN A 212 -9.38 -0.33 -22.76
C GLN A 212 -10.32 0.65 -22.06
N HIS A 213 -11.46 0.18 -21.52
CA HIS A 213 -12.41 1.03 -20.79
C HIS A 213 -11.79 1.70 -19.56
N CYS A 214 -10.90 1.00 -18.82
CA CYS A 214 -10.16 1.56 -17.69
C CYS A 214 -9.24 2.72 -18.12
N LEU A 215 -8.50 2.54 -19.21
CA LEU A 215 -7.66 3.60 -19.79
C LEU A 215 -8.51 4.77 -20.30
N ASP A 216 -9.63 4.48 -20.98
CA ASP A 216 -10.58 5.48 -21.45
C ASP A 216 -11.22 6.26 -20.30
N HIS A 217 -11.49 5.66 -19.13
CA HIS A 217 -11.98 6.38 -17.94
C HIS A 217 -10.95 7.41 -17.46
N PHE A 218 -9.70 7.00 -17.28
CA PHE A 218 -8.63 7.90 -16.85
C PHE A 218 -8.39 9.04 -17.85
N ILE A 219 -8.33 8.74 -19.16
CA ILE A 219 -8.16 9.75 -20.21
C ILE A 219 -9.37 10.70 -20.29
N ASN A 220 -10.61 10.19 -20.26
CA ASN A 220 -11.80 11.04 -20.26
C ASN A 220 -11.86 11.95 -19.03
N PHE A 221 -11.47 11.47 -17.85
CA PHE A 221 -11.47 12.27 -16.62
C PHE A 221 -10.40 13.37 -16.63
N LEU A 222 -9.17 13.05 -17.04
CA LEU A 222 -8.11 14.05 -17.21
C LEU A 222 -8.51 15.10 -18.26
N GLN A 223 -9.07 14.68 -19.40
CA GLN A 223 -9.55 15.61 -20.41
C GLN A 223 -10.71 16.47 -19.89
N ALA A 224 -11.66 15.88 -19.17
CA ALA A 224 -12.79 16.62 -18.58
C ALA A 224 -12.30 17.70 -17.59
N ALA A 225 -11.34 17.37 -16.73
CA ALA A 225 -10.75 18.30 -15.78
C ALA A 225 -10.02 19.45 -16.48
N LYS A 226 -9.22 19.16 -17.51
CA LYS A 226 -8.56 20.22 -18.29
C LYS A 226 -9.58 21.10 -19.05
N LEU A 227 -10.59 20.51 -19.68
CA LEU A 227 -11.61 21.25 -20.44
C LEU A 227 -12.53 22.10 -19.55
N SER A 228 -12.79 21.70 -18.31
CA SER A 228 -13.45 22.56 -17.31
C SER A 228 -12.51 23.60 -16.69
N GLY A 229 -11.24 23.59 -17.07
CA GLY A 229 -10.19 24.46 -16.53
C GLY A 229 -9.84 24.17 -15.07
N CYS A 230 -10.14 22.98 -14.54
CA CYS A 230 -9.59 22.56 -13.26
C CYS A 230 -8.07 22.43 -13.40
N GLU A 231 -7.31 23.13 -12.56
CA GLU A 231 -5.86 23.10 -12.65
C GLU A 231 -5.34 21.76 -12.11
N VAL A 232 -4.96 20.85 -13.00
CA VAL A 232 -4.39 19.53 -12.65
C VAL A 232 -2.92 19.69 -12.23
N ALA A 233 -2.67 20.59 -11.26
CA ALA A 233 -1.34 20.92 -10.75
C ALA A 233 -0.87 19.99 -9.64
N ASP A 234 -1.78 19.35 -8.90
CA ASP A 234 -1.49 18.35 -7.87
C ASP A 234 -2.25 17.07 -8.21
N LEU A 235 -1.52 16.07 -8.72
CA LEU A 235 -2.07 14.79 -9.19
C LEU A 235 -1.50 13.64 -8.35
N THR A 236 -2.38 12.88 -7.70
CA THR A 236 -2.02 11.56 -7.15
C THR A 236 -2.50 10.47 -8.10
N ALA A 237 -1.64 9.50 -8.37
CA ALA A 237 -1.83 8.40 -9.30
C ALA A 237 -1.42 7.09 -8.59
N ILE A 238 -2.41 6.36 -8.06
CA ILE A 238 -2.18 5.17 -7.21
C ILE A 238 -2.39 3.90 -8.03
N ASP A 239 -1.39 3.02 -8.03
CA ASP A 239 -1.39 1.71 -8.71
C ASP A 239 -1.79 1.78 -10.20
N ILE A 240 -1.35 2.83 -10.89
CA ILE A 240 -1.76 3.14 -12.26
C ILE A 240 -1.14 2.17 -13.28
N PRO A 241 -1.91 1.67 -14.27
CA PRO A 241 -1.41 0.74 -15.27
C PRO A 241 -0.32 1.36 -16.13
N GLN A 242 0.80 0.65 -16.31
CA GLN A 242 1.86 1.09 -17.21
C GLN A 242 1.38 1.28 -18.66
N GLN A 243 0.28 0.60 -19.06
CA GLN A 243 -0.41 0.83 -20.33
C GLN A 243 -0.99 2.24 -20.48
N LEU A 244 -1.27 2.97 -19.39
CA LEU A 244 -1.70 4.37 -19.45
C LEU A 244 -0.59 5.27 -20.01
N LEU A 245 0.67 4.95 -19.73
CA LEU A 245 1.82 5.67 -20.29
C LEU A 245 2.02 5.37 -21.79
N THR A 246 1.46 4.27 -22.29
CA THR A 246 1.58 3.79 -23.68
C THR A 246 0.22 3.75 -24.40
N VAL A 247 -0.68 4.70 -24.12
CA VAL A 247 -1.95 4.80 -24.88
C VAL A 247 -1.65 5.27 -26.31
N ASP A 248 -1.61 4.32 -27.25
CA ASP A 248 -1.30 4.56 -28.67
C ASP A 248 -2.40 5.34 -29.43
N THR A 249 -3.53 5.66 -28.80
CA THR A 249 -4.47 6.61 -29.40
C THR A 249 -3.86 8.01 -29.39
N ILE A 250 -3.84 8.68 -30.55
CA ILE A 250 -3.33 10.06 -30.70
C ILE A 250 -3.97 10.98 -29.65
N HIS A 251 -5.26 10.76 -29.37
CA HIS A 251 -6.01 11.48 -28.37
C HIS A 251 -5.51 11.26 -26.94
N GLY A 252 -5.22 10.01 -26.55
CA GLY A 252 -4.71 9.68 -25.22
C GLY A 252 -3.31 10.24 -24.97
N SER A 253 -2.39 10.09 -25.94
CA SER A 253 -1.04 10.70 -25.86
C SER A 253 -1.14 12.22 -25.66
N GLN A 254 -1.97 12.89 -26.48
CA GLN A 254 -2.18 14.34 -26.36
C GLN A 254 -2.71 14.73 -24.97
N VAL A 255 -3.72 14.05 -24.43
CA VAL A 255 -4.29 14.37 -23.09
C VAL A 255 -3.25 14.21 -21.98
N LEU A 256 -2.36 13.20 -22.07
CA LEU A 256 -1.30 12.98 -21.09
C LEU A 256 -0.19 14.03 -21.18
N GLU A 257 0.31 14.30 -22.38
CA GLU A 257 1.30 15.36 -22.65
C GLU A 257 0.80 16.73 -22.17
N GLU A 258 -0.47 17.02 -22.45
CA GLU A 258 -1.18 18.23 -22.02
C GLU A 258 -1.46 18.31 -20.51
N THR A 259 -1.49 17.17 -19.82
CA THR A 259 -1.63 17.09 -18.35
C THR A 259 -0.28 17.29 -17.69
N PHE A 260 0.76 16.59 -18.15
CA PHE A 260 2.11 16.65 -17.58
C PHE A 260 2.74 18.05 -17.68
N GLN A 261 2.42 18.80 -18.76
CA GLN A 261 2.79 20.21 -18.89
C GLN A 261 2.26 21.11 -17.75
N GLY A 262 1.14 20.74 -17.11
CA GLY A 262 0.52 21.52 -16.02
C GLY A 262 0.92 21.11 -14.59
N LEU A 263 1.72 20.06 -14.42
CA LEU A 263 2.02 19.48 -13.10
C LEU A 263 3.01 20.33 -12.30
N LYS A 264 2.65 20.61 -11.04
CA LYS A 264 3.52 21.20 -9.99
C LYS A 264 3.85 20.17 -8.90
N ARG A 265 2.94 19.21 -8.68
CA ARG A 265 3.13 18.00 -7.87
C ARG A 265 2.60 16.78 -8.62
N LEU A 266 3.44 15.76 -8.72
CA LEU A 266 3.07 14.42 -9.14
C LEU A 266 3.45 13.42 -8.03
N CYS A 267 2.50 12.60 -7.61
CA CYS A 267 2.75 11.36 -6.88
C CYS A 267 2.20 10.23 -7.72
N MET A 268 3.06 9.31 -8.20
CA MET A 268 2.68 8.24 -9.11
C MET A 268 3.31 6.92 -8.70
N LYS A 269 2.48 6.01 -8.20
CA LYS A 269 2.78 4.59 -8.04
C LYS A 269 2.33 3.85 -9.30
N ILE A 270 3.29 3.29 -10.02
CA ILE A 270 3.04 2.54 -11.25
C ILE A 270 2.90 1.07 -10.86
N SER A 271 1.76 0.47 -11.19
CA SER A 271 1.59 -0.97 -11.09
C SER A 271 1.94 -1.62 -12.43
N SER A 272 2.66 -2.75 -12.35
CA SER A 272 2.92 -3.62 -13.50
C SER A 272 1.61 -4.24 -13.99
N PHE A 273 0.64 -4.41 -13.10
CA PHE A 273 -0.51 -5.29 -13.22
C PHE A 273 -0.11 -6.76 -13.45
N PRO A 274 -1.06 -7.69 -13.30
CA PRO A 274 -0.99 -8.95 -14.01
C PRO A 274 -0.95 -8.69 -15.52
N HIS A 275 0.27 -8.55 -16.07
CA HIS A 275 0.56 -8.79 -17.48
C HIS A 275 0.53 -10.31 -17.71
N SER A 276 -0.66 -10.85 -17.98
CA SER A 276 -0.74 -12.25 -18.39
C SER A 276 -0.25 -12.45 -19.83
N ASP A 277 0.53 -13.51 -20.06
CA ASP A 277 1.09 -13.90 -21.37
C ASP A 277 0.03 -14.15 -22.46
N TRP A 278 -1.24 -14.15 -22.08
CA TRP A 278 -2.40 -14.29 -22.94
C TRP A 278 -2.85 -12.96 -23.56
N LEU A 279 -2.52 -11.82 -22.92
CA LEU A 279 -2.94 -10.49 -23.36
C LEU A 279 -1.91 -9.81 -24.28
N SER A 280 -0.61 -10.06 -24.10
CA SER A 280 0.40 -9.68 -25.10
C SER A 280 0.08 -10.27 -26.49
N ARG A 281 -0.53 -11.47 -26.53
CA ARG A 281 -1.03 -12.14 -27.73
C ARG A 281 -2.36 -11.60 -28.27
N SER A 282 -3.01 -10.67 -27.56
CA SER A 282 -4.28 -10.03 -27.98
C SER A 282 -4.08 -8.69 -28.70
N GLY A 283 -2.83 -8.22 -28.82
CA GLY A 283 -2.49 -6.99 -29.56
C GLY A 283 -2.68 -5.69 -28.77
N THR A 284 -2.88 -5.76 -27.45
CA THR A 284 -2.95 -4.58 -26.56
C THR A 284 -1.55 -4.00 -26.28
N GLY A 285 -0.92 -3.45 -27.32
CA GLY A 285 0.39 -2.82 -27.30
C GLY A 285 1.57 -3.80 -27.27
N GLU A 286 2.71 -3.37 -27.83
CA GLU A 286 4.00 -3.97 -27.50
C GLU A 286 4.43 -3.46 -26.12
N ILE A 287 4.92 -4.35 -25.24
CA ILE A 287 5.48 -3.94 -23.93
C ILE A 287 6.91 -3.39 -24.14
N TYR A 288 7.64 -4.00 -25.08
CA TYR A 288 9.03 -3.67 -25.39
C TYR A 288 9.19 -3.35 -26.88
N PHE A 289 9.85 -2.24 -27.18
CA PHE A 289 10.29 -1.92 -28.54
C PHE A 289 11.82 -1.86 -28.58
N GLY A 290 12.45 -2.64 -29.45
CA GLY A 290 13.91 -2.72 -29.54
C GLY A 290 14.58 -3.17 -28.23
N GLY A 291 13.91 -4.00 -27.44
CA GLY A 291 14.40 -4.47 -26.13
C GLY A 291 14.27 -3.49 -24.97
N ARG A 292 13.53 -2.38 -25.14
CA ARG A 292 13.28 -1.38 -24.07
C ARG A 292 11.80 -1.27 -23.74
N ASN A 293 11.49 -1.19 -22.44
CA ASN A 293 10.14 -1.00 -21.93
C ASN A 293 9.54 0.34 -22.44
N LEU A 294 8.41 0.25 -23.15
CA LEU A 294 7.80 1.42 -23.78
C LEU A 294 7.18 2.39 -22.75
N ALA A 295 6.69 1.88 -21.61
CA ALA A 295 6.10 2.69 -20.55
C ALA A 295 7.17 3.47 -19.77
N ALA A 296 8.30 2.85 -19.44
CA ALA A 296 9.46 3.52 -18.85
C ALA A 296 9.98 4.66 -19.73
N ARG A 297 10.17 4.38 -21.04
CA ARG A 297 10.55 5.39 -22.04
C ARG A 297 9.50 6.51 -22.15
N ARG A 298 8.20 6.19 -22.13
CA ARG A 298 7.10 7.18 -22.20
C ARG A 298 7.05 8.06 -20.95
N LEU A 299 7.20 7.50 -19.75
CA LEU A 299 7.29 8.25 -18.50
C LEU A 299 8.40 9.30 -18.54
N ARG A 300 9.61 8.92 -18.99
CA ARG A 300 10.72 9.88 -19.16
C ARG A 300 10.37 11.00 -20.12
N MET A 301 9.72 10.69 -21.25
CA MET A 301 9.32 11.71 -22.22
C MET A 301 8.27 12.64 -21.61
N LEU A 302 7.22 12.12 -20.97
CA LEU A 302 6.16 12.89 -20.30
C LEU A 302 6.72 13.81 -19.20
N LEU A 303 7.63 13.33 -18.34
CA LEU A 303 8.32 14.16 -17.33
C LEU A 303 9.17 15.26 -17.97
N ASN A 304 9.68 15.05 -19.19
CA ASN A 304 10.45 16.05 -19.95
C ASN A 304 9.59 17.02 -20.78
N HIS A 305 8.25 16.94 -20.74
CA HIS A 305 7.42 18.07 -21.19
C HIS A 305 7.69 19.30 -20.30
N PRO A 306 7.51 20.54 -20.82
CA PRO A 306 7.83 21.76 -20.08
C PRO A 306 6.92 21.87 -18.85
N SER A 307 7.43 21.48 -17.70
CA SER A 307 6.67 21.24 -16.47
C SER A 307 7.17 22.15 -15.34
N GLU A 308 6.24 22.78 -14.63
CA GLU A 308 6.53 23.57 -13.42
C GLU A 308 6.72 22.66 -12.18
N LEU A 309 7.30 21.47 -12.38
CA LEU A 309 7.27 20.37 -11.43
C LEU A 309 8.20 20.67 -10.24
N GLU A 310 7.60 20.95 -9.09
CA GLU A 310 8.32 21.23 -7.84
C GLU A 310 8.42 20.00 -6.93
N HIS A 311 7.48 19.07 -7.06
CA HIS A 311 7.39 17.86 -6.26
C HIS A 311 7.16 16.64 -7.16
N LEU A 312 8.04 15.65 -7.07
CA LEU A 312 7.90 14.37 -7.75
C LEU A 312 8.06 13.24 -6.74
N ASP A 313 7.11 12.32 -6.76
CA ASP A 313 7.11 11.08 -6.00
C ASP A 313 6.78 9.94 -6.98
N LEU A 314 7.71 8.99 -7.12
CA LEU A 314 7.60 7.85 -8.03
C LEU A 314 7.84 6.55 -7.29
N GLU A 315 6.91 5.60 -7.44
CA GLU A 315 7.10 4.21 -7.05
C GLU A 315 7.02 3.34 -8.30
N PHE A 316 8.10 2.64 -8.63
CA PHE A 316 8.18 1.77 -9.81
C PHE A 316 7.55 0.39 -9.54
N PRO A 317 7.14 -0.33 -10.60
CA PRO A 317 6.45 -1.60 -10.40
C PRO A 317 7.41 -2.73 -9.96
N PRO A 318 7.06 -3.54 -8.94
CA PRO A 318 7.85 -4.67 -8.50
C PRO A 318 8.22 -5.65 -9.63
N GLY A 319 9.48 -6.07 -9.65
CA GLY A 319 10.08 -6.93 -10.67
C GLY A 319 10.50 -6.22 -11.97
N LEU A 320 10.18 -4.93 -12.14
CA LEU A 320 10.55 -4.11 -13.31
C LEU A 320 11.39 -2.88 -12.93
N GLU A 321 11.89 -2.83 -11.69
CA GLU A 321 12.60 -1.68 -11.11
C GLU A 321 13.80 -1.26 -11.96
N ALA A 322 14.53 -2.24 -12.49
CA ALA A 322 15.70 -2.05 -13.34
C ALA A 322 15.35 -1.38 -14.69
N GLU A 323 14.18 -1.65 -15.26
CA GLU A 323 13.80 -1.13 -16.59
C GLU A 323 13.41 0.34 -16.52
N TYR A 324 12.61 0.68 -15.51
CA TYR A 324 12.25 2.07 -15.20
C TYR A 324 13.47 2.88 -14.77
N SER A 325 14.36 2.28 -14.00
CA SER A 325 15.62 2.92 -13.59
C SER A 325 16.57 3.13 -14.79
N PHE A 326 16.66 2.17 -15.72
CA PHE A 326 17.51 2.31 -16.90
C PHE A 326 17.10 3.48 -17.81
N ASP A 327 15.81 3.70 -18.09
CA ASP A 327 15.44 4.87 -18.90
C ASP A 327 15.57 6.21 -18.15
N LEU A 328 15.47 6.25 -16.80
CA LEU A 328 15.48 7.48 -15.99
C LEU A 328 16.85 7.86 -15.34
N PHE A 329 17.72 6.90 -15.08
CA PHE A 329 18.97 7.08 -14.31
C PHE A 329 20.23 6.87 -15.17
N ASP A 330 20.23 5.96 -16.16
CA ASP A 330 21.41 5.57 -16.95
C ASP A 330 22.01 6.75 -17.74
N ARG A 331 23.27 7.09 -17.42
CA ARG A 331 24.02 8.18 -18.06
C ARG A 331 24.06 8.10 -19.58
N THR A 332 24.18 6.91 -20.18
CA THR A 332 24.27 6.72 -21.65
C THR A 332 22.97 7.09 -22.37
N ASN A 333 21.84 7.03 -21.67
CA ASN A 333 20.56 7.56 -22.12
C ASN A 333 20.46 9.09 -21.95
N ILE A 334 20.94 9.61 -20.81
CA ILE A 334 20.76 11.02 -20.40
C ILE A 334 21.69 11.97 -21.14
N ASP A 335 22.91 11.55 -21.47
CA ASP A 335 23.86 12.31 -22.31
C ASP A 335 23.27 12.65 -23.70
N ARG A 336 22.19 11.95 -24.10
CA ARG A 336 21.42 12.19 -25.34
C ARG A 336 20.09 12.90 -25.09
N PHE A 337 19.55 12.81 -23.86
CA PHE A 337 18.23 13.29 -23.47
C PHE A 337 18.25 13.82 -22.02
N PRO A 338 18.66 15.07 -21.77
CA PRO A 338 18.80 15.62 -20.42
C PRO A 338 17.46 15.66 -19.67
N ARG A 339 17.51 15.59 -18.33
CA ARG A 339 16.35 15.66 -17.43
C ARG A 339 15.93 17.12 -17.24
N LEU A 340 14.87 17.55 -17.94
CA LEU A 340 14.42 18.95 -17.96
C LEU A 340 13.62 19.35 -16.71
N TRP A 341 12.94 18.40 -16.06
CA TRP A 341 12.17 18.61 -14.83
C TRP A 341 13.05 18.77 -13.58
N LEU A 342 14.18 18.06 -13.52
CA LEU A 342 15.00 17.91 -12.32
C LEU A 342 15.60 19.23 -11.78
N PRO A 343 16.00 20.23 -12.61
CA PRO A 343 16.43 21.54 -12.11
C PRO A 343 15.35 22.34 -11.39
N HIS A 344 14.06 22.09 -11.65
CA HIS A 344 12.93 22.82 -11.03
C HIS A 344 12.47 22.17 -9.71
N LEU A 345 12.85 20.91 -9.49
CA LEU A 345 12.37 20.10 -8.39
C LEU A 345 12.90 20.57 -7.02
N LYS A 346 11.98 20.71 -6.06
CA LYS A 346 12.24 21.04 -4.65
C LYS A 346 12.14 19.81 -3.74
N SER A 347 11.39 18.79 -4.15
CA SER A 347 11.15 17.56 -3.39
C SER A 347 11.13 16.35 -4.30
N LEU A 348 12.00 15.37 -4.01
CA LEU A 348 12.04 14.08 -4.71
C LEU A 348 11.72 12.95 -3.74
N THR A 349 10.78 12.08 -4.09
CA THR A 349 10.60 10.76 -3.50
C THR A 349 10.80 9.71 -4.59
N LEU A 350 11.58 8.66 -4.29
CA LEU A 350 11.81 7.52 -5.18
C LEU A 350 11.66 6.22 -4.40
N SER A 351 10.75 5.35 -4.84
CA SER A 351 10.45 4.07 -4.21
C SER A 351 10.62 2.92 -5.21
N LEU A 352 11.11 1.76 -4.77
CA LEU A 352 11.29 0.57 -5.60
C LEU A 352 12.17 0.79 -6.85
N PHE A 353 13.32 1.47 -6.71
CA PHE A 353 14.27 1.67 -7.82
C PHE A 353 15.56 0.84 -7.67
N ARG A 354 16.23 0.58 -8.79
CA ARG A 354 17.47 -0.21 -8.87
C ARG A 354 18.45 0.42 -9.85
N CYS A 355 19.61 0.89 -9.39
CA CYS A 355 20.60 1.54 -10.27
C CYS A 355 22.04 1.41 -9.75
N THR A 356 23.00 1.82 -10.58
CA THR A 356 24.41 1.96 -10.18
C THR A 356 24.60 3.19 -9.29
N TRP A 357 25.64 3.18 -8.43
CA TRP A 357 26.00 4.35 -7.64
C TRP A 357 26.38 5.56 -8.51
N ALA A 358 27.04 5.31 -9.66
CA ALA A 358 27.42 6.38 -10.57
C ALA A 358 26.20 7.12 -11.15
N ASP A 359 25.14 6.40 -11.50
CA ASP A 359 23.91 6.97 -12.05
C ASP A 359 23.10 7.71 -10.98
N LEU A 360 22.97 7.15 -9.76
CA LEU A 360 22.34 7.83 -8.64
C LEU A 360 23.07 9.12 -8.26
N ALA A 361 24.41 9.09 -8.16
CA ALA A 361 25.20 10.26 -7.85
C ALA A 361 25.02 11.37 -8.91
N ALA A 362 24.89 11.03 -10.20
CA ALA A 362 24.61 12.01 -11.26
C ALA A 362 23.21 12.63 -11.12
N LEU A 363 22.17 11.82 -10.87
CA LEU A 363 20.81 12.31 -10.61
C LEU A 363 20.79 13.26 -9.40
N LEU A 364 21.42 12.86 -8.30
CA LEU A 364 21.51 13.67 -7.09
C LEU A 364 22.30 14.96 -7.32
N ASP A 365 23.35 14.94 -8.15
CA ASP A 365 24.16 16.12 -8.43
C ASP A 365 23.44 17.15 -9.34
N GLU A 366 22.70 16.69 -10.36
CA GLU A 366 21.84 17.52 -11.22
C GLU A 366 20.72 18.22 -10.44
N GLY A 367 20.14 17.57 -9.43
CA GLY A 367 19.09 18.07 -8.55
C GLY A 367 19.54 19.19 -7.60
N LYS A 368 20.04 20.31 -8.13
CA LYS A 368 20.65 21.42 -7.37
C LYS A 368 19.67 22.20 -6.48
N ASN A 369 18.38 22.16 -6.79
CA ASN A 369 17.34 22.89 -6.05
C ASN A 369 16.56 22.00 -5.04
N LEU A 370 16.94 20.73 -4.91
CA LEU A 370 16.32 19.79 -3.97
C LEU A 370 16.47 20.28 -2.52
N LYS A 371 15.35 20.29 -1.80
CA LYS A 371 15.27 20.62 -0.37
C LYS A 371 14.84 19.42 0.48
N SER A 372 14.14 18.48 -0.13
CA SER A 372 13.72 17.22 0.48
C SER A 372 14.01 16.06 -0.47
N LEU A 373 14.60 15.00 0.06
CA LEU A 373 14.82 13.73 -0.62
C LEU A 373 14.31 12.59 0.27
N ALA A 374 13.44 11.75 -0.27
CA ALA A 374 13.05 10.48 0.33
C ALA A 374 13.37 9.36 -0.66
N MET A 375 13.97 8.27 -0.19
CA MET A 375 14.26 7.09 -1.02
C MET A 375 13.90 5.83 -0.22
N LYS A 376 13.09 4.94 -0.81
CA LYS A 376 12.42 3.83 -0.10
C LYS A 376 12.51 2.50 -0.85
N ASP A 377 12.81 1.41 -0.15
CA ASP A 377 12.84 0.05 -0.70
C ASP A 377 13.69 -0.07 -1.99
N CYS A 378 14.98 0.26 -1.92
CA CYS A 378 15.83 0.50 -3.10
C CYS A 378 16.93 -0.56 -3.27
N ARG A 379 17.55 -0.61 -4.46
CA ARG A 379 18.75 -1.42 -4.72
C ARG A 379 19.89 -0.61 -5.36
N LEU A 380 21.09 -0.75 -4.81
CA LEU A 380 22.36 -0.27 -5.37
C LEU A 380 23.16 -1.45 -5.93
N GLU A 381 23.46 -1.40 -7.23
CA GLU A 381 24.23 -2.44 -7.95
C GLU A 381 25.74 -2.27 -7.80
N THR A 382 26.18 -1.06 -7.44
CA THR A 382 27.57 -0.67 -7.18
C THR A 382 27.58 0.44 -6.12
N GLY A 383 28.74 0.70 -5.52
CA GLY A 383 28.94 1.57 -4.36
C GLY A 383 28.35 1.02 -3.06
N SER A 384 28.82 1.55 -1.93
CA SER A 384 28.30 1.20 -0.60
C SER A 384 27.19 2.13 -0.13
N LEU A 385 26.40 1.74 0.88
CA LEU A 385 25.48 2.70 1.52
C LEU A 385 26.25 3.85 2.22
N ILE A 386 27.51 3.61 2.61
CA ILE A 386 28.37 4.65 3.19
C ILE A 386 28.71 5.73 2.15
N ASP A 387 28.93 5.38 0.88
CA ASP A 387 29.16 6.35 -0.19
C ASP A 387 27.93 7.25 -0.42
N LEU A 388 26.73 6.66 -0.40
CA LEU A 388 25.47 7.39 -0.47
C LEU A 388 25.33 8.36 0.72
N LEU A 389 25.51 7.88 1.94
CA LEU A 389 25.42 8.70 3.16
C LEU A 389 26.43 9.85 3.17
N GLU A 390 27.67 9.59 2.76
CA GLU A 390 28.74 10.58 2.67
C GLU A 390 28.48 11.62 1.56
N HIS A 391 27.94 11.21 0.41
CA HIS A 391 27.51 12.13 -0.64
C HIS A 391 26.34 13.02 -0.17
N LEU A 392 25.31 12.45 0.46
CA LEU A 392 24.18 13.20 0.98
C LEU A 392 24.61 14.21 2.05
N ARG A 393 25.56 13.82 2.92
CA ARG A 393 26.22 14.71 3.89
C ARG A 393 26.98 15.86 3.22
N ARG A 394 27.62 15.62 2.07
CA ARG A 394 28.29 16.66 1.25
C ARG A 394 27.31 17.59 0.54
N ARG A 395 26.19 17.07 0.00
CA ARG A 395 25.12 17.87 -0.65
C ARG A 395 24.37 18.78 0.34
N ARG A 396 24.37 18.46 1.64
CA ARG A 396 23.71 19.24 2.72
C ARG A 396 22.21 19.49 2.48
N LEU A 397 21.51 18.48 1.96
CA LEU A 397 20.07 18.55 1.74
C LEU A 397 19.33 18.78 3.08
N PRO A 398 18.45 19.80 3.20
CA PRO A 398 17.75 20.13 4.45
C PRO A 398 16.88 19.02 5.04
N ARG A 399 16.36 18.11 4.21
CA ARG A 399 15.63 16.91 4.62
C ARG A 399 16.06 15.73 3.76
N VAL A 400 16.45 14.64 4.41
CA VAL A 400 16.83 13.36 3.79
C VAL A 400 16.17 12.25 4.59
N GLN A 401 15.56 11.29 3.90
CA GLN A 401 14.99 10.08 4.48
C GLN A 401 15.41 8.89 3.62
N LEU A 402 16.10 7.92 4.22
CA LEU A 402 16.33 6.60 3.65
C LEU A 402 15.42 5.63 4.40
N LEU A 403 14.50 4.98 3.69
CA LEU A 403 13.38 4.24 4.24
C LEU A 403 13.32 2.81 3.67
N GLY A 404 12.63 1.91 4.39
CA GLY A 404 12.40 0.55 3.95
C GLY A 404 13.68 -0.29 3.91
N THR A 405 13.71 -1.30 3.03
CA THR A 405 14.85 -2.21 2.85
C THR A 405 15.74 -1.79 1.68
N TRP A 406 17.03 -1.67 1.93
CA TRP A 406 18.05 -1.32 0.94
C TRP A 406 18.94 -2.51 0.65
N TYR A 407 18.88 -2.99 -0.58
CA TYR A 407 19.78 -4.02 -1.11
C TYR A 407 21.04 -3.34 -1.65
N VAL A 408 22.22 -3.69 -1.16
CA VAL A 408 23.48 -3.11 -1.64
C VAL A 408 24.45 -4.22 -2.00
N ASP A 409 24.69 -4.37 -3.31
CA ASP A 409 25.40 -5.52 -3.86
C ASP A 409 26.89 -5.56 -3.44
N GLU A 410 27.54 -4.40 -3.25
CA GLU A 410 28.92 -4.31 -2.73
C GLU A 410 29.04 -4.52 -1.21
N ASP A 411 28.01 -4.14 -0.44
CA ASP A 411 27.96 -4.38 1.02
C ASP A 411 27.64 -5.86 1.35
N CYS A 412 27.28 -6.66 0.33
CA CYS A 412 26.87 -8.06 0.42
C CYS A 412 25.73 -8.32 1.41
N GLY A 413 24.75 -7.40 1.52
CA GLY A 413 23.69 -7.53 2.50
C GLY A 413 22.48 -6.59 2.33
N GLU A 414 21.56 -6.72 3.28
CA GLU A 414 20.37 -5.88 3.42
C GLU A 414 20.60 -4.85 4.53
N TRP A 415 20.18 -3.61 4.27
CA TRP A 415 20.06 -2.54 5.24
C TRP A 415 18.57 -2.26 5.46
N HIS A 416 18.14 -1.95 6.69
CA HIS A 416 16.76 -1.59 6.98
C HIS A 416 16.67 -0.26 7.72
N SER A 417 15.70 0.59 7.38
CA SER A 417 15.35 1.75 8.20
C SER A 417 14.49 1.31 9.39
N HIS A 418 15.00 1.41 10.62
CA HIS A 418 14.19 1.16 11.81
C HIS A 418 13.42 2.42 12.22
N SER A 419 12.11 2.27 12.40
CA SER A 419 11.26 3.21 13.12
C SER A 419 11.37 2.99 14.64
N GLU A 420 10.82 3.90 15.45
CA GLU A 420 10.72 3.71 16.91
C GLU A 420 9.83 2.50 17.26
N GLU A 421 8.84 2.18 16.43
CA GLU A 421 7.94 1.04 16.61
C GLU A 421 8.66 -0.31 16.40
N ASP A 422 9.65 -0.37 15.50
CA ASP A 422 10.49 -1.56 15.24
C ASP A 422 11.40 -1.94 16.43
N PHE A 423 11.68 -1.00 17.33
CA PHE A 423 12.37 -1.29 18.60
C PHE A 423 11.41 -1.70 19.72
N THR A 424 10.12 -1.35 19.64
CA THR A 424 9.10 -1.81 20.61
C THR A 424 8.54 -3.19 20.26
N SER A 425 8.51 -3.55 18.97
CA SER A 425 8.13 -4.88 18.49
C SER A 425 9.35 -5.80 18.44
N CYS A 426 9.32 -6.89 19.20
CA CYS A 426 10.51 -7.72 19.47
C CYS A 426 10.95 -8.64 18.29
N PHE A 427 10.77 -8.19 17.04
CA PHE A 427 11.13 -8.92 15.81
C PHE A 427 12.49 -8.50 15.23
N ALA A 428 12.88 -7.23 15.36
CA ALA A 428 14.12 -6.69 14.79
C ALA A 428 15.43 -7.32 15.35
N ALA A 429 15.35 -8.05 16.47
CA ALA A 429 16.52 -8.72 17.08
C ALA A 429 17.10 -9.88 16.23
N ASN A 430 16.43 -10.29 15.14
CA ASN A 430 16.84 -11.39 14.28
C ASN A 430 17.17 -10.96 12.83
N SER A 431 16.94 -9.71 12.43
CA SER A 431 17.43 -9.19 11.14
C SER A 431 18.94 -9.05 11.21
N TYR A 432 19.64 -9.69 10.27
CA TYR A 432 21.11 -9.77 10.28
C TYR A 432 21.68 -8.44 9.77
N GLU A 433 21.97 -7.51 10.69
CA GLU A 433 22.69 -6.27 10.37
C GLU A 433 23.95 -6.58 9.54
N GLY A 434 24.17 -5.80 8.47
CA GLY A 434 25.30 -5.95 7.57
C GLY A 434 26.68 -5.83 8.25
N PRO A 435 27.79 -5.96 7.49
CA PRO A 435 29.15 -6.09 8.05
C PRO A 435 29.57 -4.96 9.02
N TYR A 436 28.92 -3.81 8.94
CA TYR A 436 29.10 -2.64 9.81
C TYR A 436 28.81 -2.88 11.29
N ALA A 437 27.95 -3.84 11.65
CA ALA A 437 27.69 -4.22 13.04
C ALA A 437 28.93 -4.74 13.79
N ARG A 438 29.96 -5.20 13.05
CA ARG A 438 31.26 -5.65 13.60
C ARG A 438 32.40 -4.69 13.31
N ALA A 439 32.25 -3.79 12.33
CA ALA A 439 33.24 -2.79 11.96
C ALA A 439 33.01 -1.48 12.74
N GLY A 440 33.31 -1.52 14.05
CA GLY A 440 33.37 -0.30 14.87
C GLY A 440 34.28 0.75 14.23
N VAL A 441 33.85 2.02 14.24
CA VAL A 441 34.43 3.08 13.38
C VAL A 441 35.92 3.32 13.67
N THR A 442 36.78 2.73 12.84
CA THR A 442 38.21 3.05 12.74
C THR A 442 38.63 3.17 11.28
N GLN A 443 39.10 4.35 10.88
CA GLN A 443 39.92 4.48 9.67
C GLN A 443 41.22 3.69 9.84
N PRO A 444 41.77 3.16 8.75
CA PRO A 444 43.11 3.59 8.38
C PRO A 444 43.24 4.00 6.91
N TYR A 445 44.19 4.91 6.65
CA TYR A 445 44.62 5.29 5.32
C TYR A 445 45.50 4.21 4.65
N ALA A 446 45.59 4.29 3.32
CA ALA A 446 46.73 3.85 2.51
C ALA A 446 47.08 2.35 2.45
N GLY A 447 46.30 1.62 1.64
CA GLY A 447 46.83 0.98 0.42
C GLY A 447 47.67 -0.31 0.53
N LYS A 448 47.21 -1.35 -0.18
CA LYS A 448 48.06 -2.22 -1.01
C LYS A 448 47.26 -2.92 -2.11
N SER A 449 47.96 -3.21 -3.20
CA SER A 449 47.45 -4.01 -4.32
C SER A 449 47.41 -5.50 -3.97
N CYS A 450 46.37 -6.18 -4.43
CA CYS A 450 46.42 -7.50 -5.06
C CYS A 450 45.11 -7.69 -5.83
N CYS A 451 44.98 -8.28 -7.01
CA CYS A 451 45.87 -8.64 -8.13
C CYS A 451 44.94 -9.42 -9.08
N VAL A 452 44.97 -9.14 -10.39
CA VAL A 452 44.16 -9.89 -11.37
C VAL A 452 44.77 -11.28 -11.60
N SER A 453 43.93 -12.32 -11.72
CA SER A 453 44.33 -13.63 -12.25
C SER A 453 43.23 -14.25 -13.12
N ASN A 454 43.44 -14.26 -14.43
CA ASN A 454 42.61 -15.00 -15.39
C ASN A 454 43.12 -16.45 -15.53
N SER A 455 42.23 -17.45 -15.55
CA SER A 455 42.55 -18.80 -16.04
C SER A 455 41.33 -19.54 -16.60
N THR A 456 41.20 -19.42 -17.92
CA THR A 456 40.44 -20.16 -18.94
C THR A 456 40.07 -21.66 -18.75
N VAL A 457 38.90 -22.03 -19.31
CA VAL A 457 38.56 -23.23 -20.13
C VAL A 457 37.93 -24.51 -19.48
N ASP A 458 36.71 -24.80 -19.95
CA ASP A 458 35.97 -26.06 -20.28
C ASP A 458 36.31 -27.40 -19.58
N THR A 459 35.36 -28.25 -19.17
CA THR A 459 34.40 -28.97 -20.06
C THR A 459 33.28 -29.74 -19.33
N ASN A 460 32.14 -29.93 -20.01
CA ASN A 460 31.16 -31.04 -19.99
C ASN A 460 31.04 -32.02 -18.79
N HIS A 461 29.81 -32.18 -18.24
CA HIS A 461 29.03 -33.44 -18.26
C HIS A 461 27.57 -33.22 -17.76
N ALA A 462 26.68 -34.21 -17.88
CA ALA A 462 25.23 -34.06 -17.63
C ALA A 462 24.50 -35.37 -17.24
N VAL A 463 23.19 -35.24 -16.93
CA VAL A 463 22.17 -36.31 -16.74
C VAL A 463 22.31 -37.15 -15.44
N PRO A 464 21.29 -37.93 -14.96
CA PRO A 464 20.23 -37.44 -14.06
C PRO A 464 20.08 -38.25 -12.75
N SER A 465 19.09 -37.89 -11.90
CA SER A 465 18.27 -38.90 -11.20
C SER A 465 16.90 -38.38 -10.76
N THR A 466 15.90 -39.28 -10.80
CA THR A 466 14.53 -39.12 -10.29
C THR A 466 14.24 -40.23 -9.29
N TYR A 467 13.56 -39.95 -8.17
CA TYR A 467 12.87 -40.96 -7.37
C TYR A 467 11.60 -40.38 -6.70
N THR A 468 10.65 -41.27 -6.38
CA THR A 468 9.29 -40.98 -5.92
C THR A 468 8.79 -42.05 -4.94
N CYS A 469 7.68 -41.78 -4.23
CA CYS A 469 6.89 -42.72 -3.39
C CYS A 469 7.54 -43.14 -2.04
N ALA A 470 6.80 -43.45 -0.95
CA ALA A 470 5.36 -43.39 -0.64
C ALA A 470 5.11 -43.19 0.89
N ALA A 471 3.84 -43.30 1.34
CA ALA A 471 3.32 -43.13 2.71
C ALA A 471 3.66 -44.34 3.65
N GLU A 472 3.29 -44.46 4.94
CA GLU A 472 2.04 -44.10 5.68
C GLU A 472 2.24 -43.66 7.17
N GLU A 473 1.10 -43.41 7.84
CA GLU A 473 0.78 -43.00 9.22
C GLU A 473 1.21 -44.00 10.34
N LEU A 474 1.19 -43.77 11.68
CA LEU A 474 0.98 -42.67 12.67
C LEU A 474 1.71 -43.12 14.00
N VAL A 475 1.58 -42.63 15.26
CA VAL A 475 0.64 -41.76 16.01
C VAL A 475 1.35 -41.10 17.25
N GLU A 476 0.64 -40.17 17.91
CA GLU A 476 0.82 -39.51 19.23
C GLU A 476 1.93 -39.94 20.25
N ASN A 477 2.67 -38.93 20.75
CA ASN A 477 2.44 -38.39 22.11
C ASN A 477 2.99 -36.95 22.25
N GLU A 478 2.33 -36.09 23.04
CA GLU A 478 2.59 -34.63 23.03
C GLU A 478 3.77 -34.18 23.91
N THR A 479 4.80 -33.58 23.31
CA THR A 479 5.60 -32.50 23.94
C THR A 479 6.10 -31.51 22.88
N LEU A 480 5.95 -30.20 23.12
CA LEU A 480 6.19 -29.16 22.10
C LEU A 480 7.68 -28.77 21.93
N ASN A 481 8.53 -29.74 21.59
CA ASN A 481 9.93 -29.49 21.24
C ASN A 481 10.02 -29.00 19.79
N ARG A 482 10.40 -27.72 19.57
CA ARG A 482 10.78 -27.23 18.23
C ARG A 482 12.22 -27.64 17.92
N PRO A 483 12.51 -28.42 16.85
CA PRO A 483 13.86 -28.77 16.46
C PRO A 483 14.50 -27.65 15.61
N THR A 484 15.69 -27.20 15.99
CA THR A 484 16.49 -26.25 15.20
C THR A 484 17.28 -27.01 14.13
N HIS A 485 16.85 -26.95 12.87
CA HIS A 485 17.57 -27.58 11.77
C HIS A 485 18.79 -26.76 11.32
N ALA A 486 19.97 -27.14 11.83
CA ALA A 486 21.26 -26.75 11.26
C ALA A 486 21.89 -27.97 10.56
N LEU A 487 22.26 -27.82 9.29
CA LEU A 487 22.95 -28.85 8.51
C LEU A 487 24.47 -28.68 8.63
N ILE A 488 25.11 -29.56 9.42
CA ILE A 488 26.56 -29.83 9.34
C ILE A 488 26.73 -31.36 9.41
N GLY A 489 27.66 -31.92 8.64
CA GLY A 489 27.96 -33.34 8.63
C GLY A 489 29.43 -33.69 8.88
N GLN A 490 29.69 -34.99 8.89
CA GLN A 490 30.96 -35.72 8.93
C GLN A 490 31.56 -36.16 10.28
N SER A 491 31.80 -37.48 10.30
CA SER A 491 32.90 -38.24 10.94
C SER A 491 33.07 -38.32 12.46
N LEU A 492 32.63 -39.46 13.00
CA LEU A 492 33.48 -40.48 13.65
C LEU A 492 34.53 -40.03 14.69
N SER A 493 34.28 -40.31 15.97
CA SER A 493 34.86 -41.46 16.72
C SER A 493 34.96 -41.22 18.23
N GLY A 494 35.12 -42.30 19.01
CA GLY A 494 35.63 -42.26 20.39
C GLY A 494 34.60 -42.06 21.50
N GLU A 495 34.59 -43.00 22.43
CA GLU A 495 33.97 -42.84 23.76
C GLU A 495 34.95 -42.09 24.68
N GLU A 496 34.47 -41.24 25.60
CA GLU A 496 34.76 -41.39 27.04
C GLU A 496 33.94 -40.45 27.93
N SER A 497 34.07 -40.63 29.24
CA SER A 497 33.12 -40.24 30.29
C SER A 497 32.98 -38.74 30.59
N GLY A 498 31.73 -38.29 30.73
CA GLY A 498 31.20 -37.94 32.05
C GLY A 498 31.35 -36.50 32.56
N ASN A 499 30.24 -35.75 32.51
CA ASN A 499 29.84 -34.87 33.62
C ASN A 499 28.33 -34.61 33.57
N ILE A 500 27.61 -34.85 34.68
CA ILE A 500 26.15 -34.69 34.72
C ILE A 500 25.81 -33.23 35.04
N TYR A 501 25.64 -32.42 33.99
CA TYR A 501 24.95 -31.13 34.12
C TYR A 501 23.48 -31.39 34.48
N ARG A 502 23.08 -31.05 35.71
CA ARG A 502 21.65 -30.90 36.04
C ARG A 502 21.16 -29.61 35.40
N PRO A 503 20.18 -29.63 34.49
CA PRO A 503 19.57 -28.40 34.02
C PRO A 503 18.78 -27.77 35.17
N GLU A 504 19.07 -26.51 35.49
CA GLU A 504 18.20 -25.74 36.38
C GLU A 504 16.82 -25.58 35.74
N GLN A 505 15.75 -25.64 36.55
CA GLN A 505 14.39 -25.45 36.04
C GLN A 505 14.14 -23.98 35.69
N LEU A 506 14.61 -23.57 34.51
CA LEU A 506 14.25 -22.30 33.89
C LEU A 506 12.73 -22.27 33.64
N ARG A 507 12.01 -21.50 34.46
CA ARG A 507 10.57 -21.30 34.32
C ARG A 507 10.31 -20.00 33.60
N TYR A 508 9.35 -20.02 32.68
CA TYR A 508 8.80 -18.82 32.04
C TYR A 508 7.59 -18.33 32.85
N PRO A 509 7.70 -17.28 33.68
CA PRO A 509 6.54 -16.70 34.33
C PRO A 509 5.68 -15.96 33.30
N ILE A 510 4.48 -16.48 33.04
CA ILE A 510 3.42 -15.74 32.35
C ILE A 510 2.80 -14.79 33.36
N PHE A 511 2.98 -13.49 33.18
CA PHE A 511 2.40 -12.48 34.07
C PHE A 511 1.02 -12.07 33.56
N GLU A 512 -0.05 -12.51 34.25
CA GLU A 512 -1.39 -11.95 34.07
C GLU A 512 -1.62 -10.82 35.09
N VAL A 513 -1.74 -9.58 34.59
CA VAL A 513 -2.17 -8.42 35.38
C VAL A 513 -3.51 -7.93 34.83
N LYS A 514 -4.57 -8.03 35.63
CA LYS A 514 -5.91 -7.56 35.25
C LYS A 514 -6.07 -6.09 35.63
N LEU A 515 -6.12 -5.22 34.62
CA LEU A 515 -6.33 -3.77 34.76
C LEU A 515 -7.69 -3.43 34.14
N GLY A 516 -8.76 -3.63 34.92
CA GLY A 516 -10.14 -3.45 34.47
C GLY A 516 -10.49 -4.39 33.31
N THR A 517 -10.89 -3.81 32.18
CA THR A 517 -11.24 -4.51 30.93
C THR A 517 -10.04 -4.97 30.11
N TYR A 518 -8.82 -4.52 30.43
CA TYR A 518 -7.62 -4.84 29.65
C TYR A 518 -6.83 -6.00 30.25
N ARG A 519 -6.40 -6.92 29.37
CA ARG A 519 -5.62 -8.12 29.70
C ARG A 519 -4.27 -8.04 28.98
N ILE A 520 -3.21 -7.80 29.73
CA ILE A 520 -1.84 -7.67 29.20
C ILE A 520 -1.02 -8.87 29.68
N ASN A 521 -0.50 -9.66 28.74
CA ASN A 521 0.37 -10.79 29.01
C ASN A 521 1.83 -10.36 28.77
N TYR A 522 2.65 -10.30 29.82
CA TYR A 522 4.09 -10.12 29.66
C TYR A 522 4.81 -11.47 29.66
N LEU A 523 5.74 -11.63 28.70
CA LEU A 523 6.81 -12.63 28.72
C LEU A 523 8.12 -11.90 29.07
N SER A 524 8.77 -12.31 30.16
CA SER A 524 10.10 -11.82 30.50
C SER A 524 11.20 -12.75 29.97
N LYS A 525 12.45 -12.26 29.97
CA LYS A 525 13.63 -13.13 29.93
C LYS A 525 13.54 -14.19 31.06
N PRO A 526 14.15 -15.38 30.88
CA PRO A 526 14.31 -16.34 31.97
C PRO A 526 15.06 -15.70 33.15
N MET A 527 14.61 -15.97 34.37
CA MET A 527 15.15 -15.43 35.62
C MET A 527 15.21 -16.50 36.71
N GLY A 528 16.14 -16.34 37.65
CA GLY A 528 16.27 -17.24 38.81
C GLY A 528 15.11 -17.12 39.80
N GLN A 529 14.87 -18.16 40.60
CA GLN A 529 13.74 -18.17 41.56
C GLN A 529 13.84 -17.07 42.64
N GLU A 530 15.06 -16.70 43.07
CA GLU A 530 15.27 -15.58 43.99
C GLU A 530 15.10 -14.20 43.32
N GLU A 531 15.53 -14.10 42.06
CA GLU A 531 15.45 -12.90 41.24
C GLU A 531 13.98 -12.53 40.95
N MET A 532 13.17 -13.53 40.57
CA MET A 532 11.72 -13.43 40.45
C MET A 532 11.06 -12.92 41.76
N ARG A 533 11.57 -13.33 42.92
CA ARG A 533 11.03 -12.93 44.23
C ARG A 533 11.34 -11.46 44.54
N ARG A 534 12.52 -10.96 44.15
CA ARG A 534 12.89 -9.54 44.25
C ARG A 534 12.09 -8.68 43.27
N THR A 535 12.05 -9.05 41.98
CA THR A 535 11.35 -8.26 40.94
C THR A 535 9.84 -8.18 41.17
N MET A 536 9.17 -9.27 41.59
CA MET A 536 7.75 -9.22 41.96
C MET A 536 7.45 -8.27 43.13
N THR A 537 8.37 -8.15 44.09
CA THR A 537 8.17 -7.27 45.25
C THR A 537 8.27 -5.81 44.83
N LEU A 538 9.23 -5.48 43.97
CA LEU A 538 9.46 -4.15 43.43
C LEU A 538 8.32 -3.72 42.48
N LEU A 539 7.85 -4.62 41.61
CA LEU A 539 6.71 -4.36 40.71
C LEU A 539 5.43 -4.03 41.48
N LYS A 540 5.12 -4.79 42.55
CA LYS A 540 3.96 -4.53 43.42
C LYS A 540 4.04 -3.17 44.10
N PHE A 541 5.24 -2.75 44.51
CA PHE A 541 5.46 -1.43 45.09
C PHE A 541 5.25 -0.30 44.08
N CYS A 542 5.75 -0.43 42.85
CA CYS A 542 5.52 0.55 41.78
C CYS A 542 4.02 0.69 41.43
N VAL A 543 3.29 -0.43 41.33
CA VAL A 543 1.84 -0.41 41.07
C VAL A 543 1.08 0.26 42.22
N PHE A 544 1.47 0.01 43.47
CA PHE A 544 0.88 0.68 44.64
C PHE A 544 1.11 2.21 44.61
N LEU A 545 2.33 2.66 44.31
CA LEU A 545 2.64 4.09 44.17
C LEU A 545 1.85 4.77 43.05
N TYR A 546 1.66 4.09 41.91
CA TYR A 546 0.85 4.60 40.80
C TYR A 546 -0.61 4.85 41.22
N TYR A 547 -1.25 3.88 41.88
CA TYR A 547 -2.61 4.06 42.40
C TYR A 547 -2.70 5.17 43.45
N LEU A 548 -1.70 5.32 44.32
CA LEU A 548 -1.65 6.37 45.34
C LEU A 548 -1.58 7.78 44.69
N GLY A 549 -0.75 7.94 43.66
CA GLY A 549 -0.65 9.18 42.89
C GLY A 549 -1.94 9.51 42.13
N LEU A 550 -2.57 8.51 41.50
CA LEU A 550 -3.82 8.68 40.76
C LEU A 550 -4.99 9.05 41.70
N ALA A 551 -5.07 8.46 42.89
CA ALA A 551 -6.02 8.86 43.93
C ALA A 551 -5.79 10.31 44.41
N GLY A 552 -4.53 10.72 44.61
CA GLY A 552 -4.18 12.10 44.94
C GLY A 552 -4.59 13.11 43.87
N LEU A 553 -4.44 12.75 42.58
CA LEU A 553 -4.86 13.58 41.45
C LEU A 553 -6.39 13.74 41.38
N VAL A 554 -7.16 12.67 41.65
CA VAL A 554 -8.63 12.74 41.73
C VAL A 554 -9.10 13.64 42.88
N VAL A 555 -8.45 13.55 44.05
CA VAL A 555 -8.75 14.45 45.19
C VAL A 555 -8.41 15.90 44.86
N TYR A 556 -7.25 16.16 44.24
CA TYR A 556 -6.86 17.50 43.81
C TYR A 556 -7.85 18.10 42.81
N LEU A 557 -8.25 17.35 41.77
CA LEU A 557 -9.26 17.80 40.80
C LEU A 557 -10.63 18.06 41.46
N SER A 558 -11.03 17.24 42.44
CA SER A 558 -12.30 17.43 43.17
C SER A 558 -12.31 18.71 44.01
N LEU A 559 -11.21 19.00 44.70
CA LEU A 559 -11.03 20.24 45.46
C LEU A 559 -10.97 21.47 44.55
N LEU A 560 -10.31 21.35 43.40
CA LEU A 560 -10.22 22.43 42.41
C LEU A 560 -11.61 22.72 41.80
N LEU A 561 -12.41 21.68 41.52
CA LEU A 561 -13.80 21.84 41.09
C LEU A 561 -14.68 22.53 42.16
N GLN A 562 -14.49 22.18 43.44
CA GLN A 562 -15.16 22.86 44.57
C GLN A 562 -14.70 24.31 44.79
N SER A 563 -13.57 24.74 44.20
CA SER A 563 -13.12 26.14 44.24
C SER A 563 -13.60 26.99 43.06
N LEU A 564 -14.32 26.38 42.11
CA LEU A 564 -14.88 27.00 40.90
C LEU A 564 -16.43 27.05 40.90
N LEU A 565 -17.05 26.66 42.02
CA LEU A 565 -18.50 26.63 42.27
C LEU A 565 -18.85 27.49 43.49
#